data_AF-A0A1I5XL89-F1
#
_entry.id   AF-A0A1I5XL89-F1
#
_cell.length_a   1.000
_cell.length_b   1.000
_cell.length_c   1.000
_cell.angle_alpha   90.00
_cell.angle_beta   90.00
_cell.angle_gamma   90.00
#
_symmetry.space_group_name_H-M   'P 1'
#
loop_
_entity.id
_entity.type
_entity.pdbx_description
1 polymer ?
#
loop_
_entity_poly.entity_id
_entity_poly.type
_entity_poly.pdbx_seq_one_letter_code
_entity_poly.pdbx_strand_id
1 'polypeptide(L)'
;MKKLTRNLNRIVMFVAVLLLMLGSFSFPVQARDLIDMSWQDKGQMTLQFKFDDKFLEGMEVDAYLVADISENGEFTLIDELKDQPVTNINDITDQSQWDSIIETIEPYVYSHMNVTAHAVSDGSGEAHFDELHLGLYMIRTKTLYDPEEECTYAVNTFLISIPTTDANDTWVNPVYAPVLRAKCSCEYPKTYEIRKVWKDSGNEDKRPASISVDLYRDGQIVQTVELGVSNNWFFTWSDSDFRDESGNRSAHSWTIKENISSDSAYTVSTSQSSYNGENSKVILFTLENTYNEPEVPETPDTPETPDTPETPETPDTPETPDTPDAPGIPDLPEVLGAFRNLPAVLGARRLPQTGQLWWPLPVLIIAGLFFIIKGIRKNRKNAG
;
A
#
# COMPACT_ATOMS: atom_id res chain seq x y z
N MET A 1 15.81 73.01 -12.58
CA MET A 1 14.99 72.00 -13.30
C MET A 1 15.72 71.26 -14.43
N LYS A 2 16.48 71.90 -15.35
CA LYS A 2 17.16 71.20 -16.47
C LYS A 2 18.21 70.13 -16.06
N LYS A 3 18.88 70.31 -14.92
CA LYS A 3 19.90 69.36 -14.41
C LYS A 3 19.28 68.05 -13.90
N LEU A 4 18.10 68.12 -13.29
CA LEU A 4 17.37 66.96 -12.74
C LEU A 4 16.80 66.07 -13.87
N THR A 5 16.23 66.68 -14.91
CA THR A 5 15.73 65.98 -16.10
C THR A 5 16.84 65.30 -16.90
N ARG A 6 18.06 65.87 -16.91
CA ARG A 6 19.21 65.27 -17.59
C ARG A 6 19.74 64.03 -16.87
N ASN A 7 19.74 64.05 -15.53
CA ASN A 7 20.16 62.91 -14.72
C ASN A 7 19.12 61.78 -14.77
N LEU A 8 17.83 62.10 -14.80
CA LEU A 8 16.76 61.11 -14.95
C LEU A 8 16.84 60.39 -16.31
N ASN A 9 17.05 61.12 -17.41
CA ASN A 9 17.23 60.49 -18.73
C ASN A 9 18.47 59.59 -18.80
N ARG A 10 19.54 59.92 -18.08
CA ARG A 10 20.74 59.07 -18.00
C ARG A 10 20.48 57.78 -17.23
N ILE A 11 19.74 57.86 -16.12
CA ILE A 11 19.35 56.69 -15.34
C ILE A 11 18.41 55.79 -16.17
N VAL A 12 17.42 56.37 -16.85
CA VAL A 12 16.49 55.63 -17.72
C VAL A 12 17.24 54.96 -18.88
N MET A 13 18.20 55.67 -19.51
CA MET A 13 19.03 55.08 -20.57
C MET A 13 19.94 53.97 -20.02
N PHE A 14 20.51 54.15 -18.83
CA PHE A 14 21.34 53.13 -18.19
C PHE A 14 20.55 51.87 -17.85
N VAL A 15 19.33 52.03 -17.31
CA VAL A 15 18.43 50.91 -17.01
C VAL A 15 17.95 50.22 -18.30
N ALA A 16 17.68 50.97 -19.37
CA ALA A 16 17.31 50.40 -20.67
C ALA A 16 18.45 49.59 -21.31
N VAL A 17 19.69 50.07 -21.21
CA VAL A 17 20.88 49.34 -21.68
C VAL A 17 21.14 48.11 -20.81
N LEU A 18 20.97 48.21 -19.49
CA LEU A 18 21.08 47.08 -18.57
C LEU A 18 20.03 45.99 -18.89
N LEU A 19 18.79 46.38 -19.18
CA LEU A 19 17.72 45.46 -19.57
C LEU A 19 17.97 44.81 -20.94
N LEU A 20 18.57 45.53 -21.90
CA LEU A 20 18.99 44.96 -23.19
C LEU A 20 20.16 43.97 -23.02
N MET A 21 21.09 44.25 -22.12
CA MET A 21 22.18 43.31 -21.77
C MET A 21 21.67 42.09 -20.99
N LEU A 22 20.66 42.27 -20.12
CA LEU A 22 20.01 41.15 -19.43
C LEU A 22 19.20 40.27 -20.40
N GLY A 23 18.60 40.86 -21.45
CA GLY A 23 17.92 40.13 -22.53
C GLY A 23 18.84 39.32 -23.46
N SER A 24 20.17 39.48 -23.34
CA SER A 24 21.17 38.69 -24.08
C SER A 24 21.77 37.55 -23.27
N PHE A 25 21.36 37.36 -22.01
CA PHE A 25 21.58 36.10 -21.29
C PHE A 25 20.57 35.07 -21.80
N SER A 26 20.89 34.46 -22.95
CA SER A 26 20.28 33.19 -23.34
C SER A 26 20.70 32.14 -22.32
N PHE A 27 19.83 31.85 -21.35
CA PHE A 27 19.99 30.62 -20.58
C PHE A 27 19.92 29.45 -21.57
N PRO A 28 20.91 28.54 -21.61
CA PRO A 28 20.79 27.36 -22.44
C PRO A 28 19.57 26.58 -21.95
N VAL A 29 18.51 26.55 -22.75
CA VAL A 29 17.44 25.58 -22.60
C VAL A 29 18.03 24.28 -23.13
N GLN A 30 18.50 23.42 -22.24
CA GLN A 30 18.96 22.08 -22.63
C GLN A 30 17.72 21.22 -22.87
N ALA A 31 17.36 21.02 -24.14
CA ALA A 31 16.50 19.91 -24.53
C ALA A 31 17.27 18.60 -24.30
N ARG A 32 16.59 17.56 -23.84
CA ARG A 32 17.22 16.26 -23.64
C ARG A 32 17.59 15.64 -24.99
N ASP A 33 18.74 14.97 -25.05
CA ASP A 33 19.16 14.21 -26.23
C ASP A 33 18.19 13.03 -26.50
N LEU A 34 18.11 12.64 -27.77
CA LEU A 34 17.33 11.48 -28.21
C LEU A 34 17.97 10.17 -27.72
N ILE A 35 17.15 9.14 -27.53
CA ILE A 35 17.62 7.79 -27.23
C ILE A 35 18.35 7.23 -28.46
N ASP A 36 19.50 6.59 -28.23
CA ASP A 36 20.20 5.84 -29.28
C ASP A 36 19.44 4.55 -29.60
N MET A 37 18.64 4.58 -30.66
CA MET A 37 17.84 3.43 -31.09
C MET A 37 18.69 2.26 -31.61
N SER A 38 20.02 2.39 -31.75
CA SER A 38 20.89 1.23 -32.03
C SER A 38 20.97 0.23 -30.87
N TRP A 39 20.50 0.64 -29.67
CA TRP A 39 20.35 -0.19 -28.48
C TRP A 39 19.07 -1.02 -28.45
N GLN A 40 18.19 -0.90 -29.47
CA GLN A 40 17.01 -1.76 -29.58
C GLN A 40 17.40 -3.23 -29.50
N ASP A 41 16.70 -3.98 -28.63
CA ASP A 41 16.95 -5.40 -28.35
C ASP A 41 18.38 -5.72 -27.85
N LYS A 42 19.09 -4.69 -27.35
CA LYS A 42 20.42 -4.78 -26.74
C LYS A 42 20.45 -4.04 -25.39
N GLY A 43 19.29 -3.82 -24.81
CA GLY A 43 19.15 -3.32 -23.45
C GLY A 43 19.81 -4.27 -22.47
N GLN A 44 20.49 -3.70 -21.49
CA GLN A 44 21.12 -4.45 -20.41
C GLN A 44 20.69 -3.85 -19.08
N MET A 45 20.44 -4.72 -18.10
CA MET A 45 20.06 -4.32 -16.76
C MET A 45 20.74 -5.20 -15.74
N THR A 46 21.26 -4.60 -14.67
CA THR A 46 21.79 -5.32 -13.51
C THR A 46 21.10 -4.81 -12.24
N LEU A 47 20.57 -5.75 -11.45
CA LEU A 47 19.89 -5.50 -10.19
C LEU A 47 20.69 -6.14 -9.04
N GLN A 48 21.00 -5.39 -7.99
CA GLN A 48 21.72 -5.92 -6.83
C GLN A 48 20.81 -6.02 -5.60
N PHE A 49 20.76 -7.18 -4.96
CA PHE A 49 19.90 -7.49 -3.83
C PHE A 49 20.69 -7.59 -2.52
N LYS A 50 20.22 -6.89 -1.49
CA LYS A 50 20.87 -6.86 -0.18
C LYS A 50 19.85 -6.84 0.96
N PHE A 51 20.14 -7.53 2.05
CA PHE A 51 19.49 -7.33 3.34
C PHE A 51 20.55 -6.91 4.37
N ASP A 52 20.39 -5.74 4.99
CA ASP A 52 21.42 -5.08 5.80
C ASP A 52 22.79 -5.02 5.09
N ASP A 53 23.75 -5.84 5.54
CA ASP A 53 25.09 -5.98 4.97
C ASP A 53 25.34 -7.26 4.16
N LYS A 54 24.33 -8.13 4.05
CA LYS A 54 24.38 -9.41 3.35
C LYS A 54 23.85 -9.26 1.92
N PHE A 55 24.64 -9.71 0.95
CA PHE A 55 24.18 -9.91 -0.43
C PHE A 55 23.32 -11.17 -0.51
N LEU A 56 22.21 -11.08 -1.23
CA LEU A 56 21.24 -12.17 -1.35
C LEU A 56 21.47 -12.92 -2.65
N GLU A 57 22.08 -14.10 -2.56
CA GLU A 57 22.22 -15.07 -3.66
C GLU A 57 20.94 -15.90 -3.82
N GLY A 58 20.56 -16.22 -5.05
CA GLY A 58 19.40 -17.07 -5.33
C GLY A 58 18.05 -16.34 -5.41
N MET A 59 18.04 -15.01 -5.41
CA MET A 59 16.83 -14.24 -5.66
C MET A 59 16.38 -14.48 -7.11
N GLU A 60 15.23 -15.12 -7.29
CA GLU A 60 14.60 -15.27 -8.60
C GLU A 60 13.88 -13.99 -9.00
N VAL A 61 14.20 -13.46 -10.18
CA VAL A 61 13.71 -12.18 -10.68
C VAL A 61 13.08 -12.35 -12.06
N ASP A 62 11.81 -11.98 -12.18
CA ASP A 62 11.06 -11.95 -13.43
C ASP A 62 10.89 -10.49 -13.89
N ALA A 63 11.25 -10.23 -15.15
CA ALA A 63 11.03 -8.96 -15.81
C ALA A 63 9.94 -9.09 -16.87
N TYR A 64 8.97 -8.19 -16.83
CA TYR A 64 7.86 -8.11 -17.79
C TYR A 64 7.92 -6.76 -18.51
N LEU A 65 8.05 -6.77 -19.84
CA LEU A 65 7.89 -5.56 -20.63
C LEU A 65 6.44 -5.08 -20.52
N VAL A 66 6.21 -3.83 -20.12
CA VAL A 66 4.85 -3.27 -19.95
C VAL A 66 4.58 -2.07 -20.87
N ALA A 67 5.63 -1.40 -21.36
CA ALA A 67 5.50 -0.34 -22.35
C ALA A 67 6.74 -0.25 -23.22
N ASP A 68 6.56 0.07 -24.50
CA ASP A 68 7.64 0.45 -25.40
C ASP A 68 8.08 1.89 -25.11
N ILE A 69 9.35 2.21 -25.41
CA ILE A 69 9.88 3.57 -25.33
C ILE A 69 10.28 4.06 -26.73
N SER A 70 9.84 5.26 -27.10
CA SER A 70 10.20 5.91 -28.36
C SER A 70 11.51 6.70 -28.25
N GLU A 71 12.06 7.14 -29.39
CA GLU A 71 13.32 7.90 -29.46
C GLU A 71 13.35 9.19 -28.62
N ASN A 72 12.18 9.79 -28.36
CA ASN A 72 12.00 10.99 -27.53
C ASN A 72 11.80 10.67 -26.03
N GLY A 73 11.79 9.38 -25.65
CA GLY A 73 11.60 8.89 -24.30
C GLY A 73 10.14 8.91 -23.82
N GLU A 74 9.18 8.79 -24.72
CA GLU A 74 7.76 8.61 -24.38
C GLU A 74 7.42 7.13 -24.32
N PHE A 75 6.60 6.73 -23.35
CA PHE A 75 6.17 5.36 -23.15
C PHE A 75 4.82 5.10 -23.80
N THR A 76 4.69 3.96 -24.47
CA THR A 76 3.42 3.45 -25.01
C THR A 76 3.17 2.06 -24.45
N LEU A 77 2.07 1.87 -23.72
CA LEU A 77 1.70 0.55 -23.19
C LEU A 77 1.64 -0.49 -24.33
N ILE A 78 2.14 -1.68 -24.04
CA ILE A 78 2.05 -2.80 -24.99
C ILE A 78 0.60 -3.20 -25.25
N ASP A 79 0.37 -3.90 -26.36
CA ASP A 79 -0.97 -4.25 -26.84
C ASP A 79 -1.79 -5.05 -25.82
N GLU A 80 -1.15 -5.88 -24.99
CA GLU A 80 -1.76 -6.67 -23.92
C GLU A 80 -2.29 -5.80 -22.77
N LEU A 81 -1.70 -4.62 -22.57
CA LEU A 81 -2.03 -3.73 -21.46
C LEU A 81 -2.80 -2.47 -21.89
N LYS A 82 -3.03 -2.25 -23.19
CA LYS A 82 -3.68 -1.03 -23.71
C LYS A 82 -5.10 -0.78 -23.19
N ASP A 83 -5.82 -1.83 -22.85
CA ASP A 83 -7.20 -1.77 -22.36
C ASP A 83 -7.28 -1.65 -20.82
N GLN A 84 -6.13 -1.70 -20.12
CA GLN A 84 -6.09 -1.52 -18.68
C GLN A 84 -6.35 -0.05 -18.32
N PRO A 85 -7.04 0.23 -17.19
CA PRO A 85 -7.42 1.59 -16.79
C PRO A 85 -6.24 2.36 -16.17
N VAL A 86 -5.13 2.45 -16.90
CA VAL A 86 -3.89 3.08 -16.47
C VAL A 86 -3.95 4.56 -16.82
N THR A 87 -3.67 5.44 -15.85
CA THR A 87 -3.43 6.86 -16.12
C THR A 87 -2.30 7.01 -17.12
N ASN A 88 -2.33 8.04 -17.97
CA ASN A 88 -1.26 8.26 -18.95
C ASN A 88 0.11 8.29 -18.26
N ILE A 89 0.92 7.27 -18.55
CA ILE A 89 2.22 7.02 -17.93
C ILE A 89 3.16 8.22 -18.13
N ASN A 90 3.02 8.91 -19.26
CA ASN A 90 3.84 10.07 -19.60
C ASN A 90 3.49 11.34 -18.84
N ASP A 91 2.31 11.39 -18.21
CA ASP A 91 1.83 12.55 -17.45
C ASP A 91 2.12 12.41 -15.94
N ILE A 92 2.76 11.33 -15.52
CA ILE A 92 3.03 11.07 -14.10
C ILE A 92 4.14 11.98 -13.59
N THR A 93 3.86 12.60 -12.44
CA THR A 93 4.79 13.52 -11.77
C THR A 93 5.05 13.16 -10.32
N ASP A 94 4.23 12.27 -9.74
CA ASP A 94 4.32 11.84 -8.34
C ASP A 94 4.56 10.32 -8.24
N GLN A 95 5.34 9.93 -7.23
CA GLN A 95 5.69 8.53 -6.98
C GLN A 95 4.46 7.64 -6.68
N SER A 96 3.47 8.15 -5.95
CA SER A 96 2.27 7.39 -5.60
C SER A 96 1.46 6.96 -6.82
N GLN A 97 1.55 7.72 -7.92
CA GLN A 97 0.88 7.38 -9.17
C GLN A 97 1.54 6.18 -9.86
N TRP A 98 2.86 6.01 -9.73
CA TRP A 98 3.56 4.82 -10.22
C TRP A 98 3.13 3.57 -9.45
N ASP A 99 2.97 3.67 -8.14
CA ASP A 99 2.48 2.56 -7.31
C ASP A 99 1.05 2.17 -7.73
N SER A 100 0.18 3.16 -8.01
CA SER A 100 -1.16 2.89 -8.55
C SER A 100 -1.14 2.21 -9.93
N ILE A 101 -0.16 2.51 -10.80
CA ILE A 101 0.00 1.77 -12.07
C ILE A 101 0.28 0.31 -11.77
N ILE A 102 1.27 0.04 -10.92
CA ILE A 102 1.66 -1.34 -10.58
C ILE A 102 0.45 -2.09 -10.04
N GLU A 103 -0.25 -1.54 -9.04
CA GLU A 103 -1.45 -2.15 -8.47
C GLU A 103 -2.55 -2.43 -9.51
N THR A 104 -2.64 -1.61 -10.55
CA THR A 104 -3.62 -1.76 -11.63
C THR A 104 -3.24 -2.88 -12.60
N ILE A 105 -1.98 -2.94 -13.05
CA ILE A 105 -1.56 -3.87 -14.10
C ILE A 105 -1.06 -5.21 -13.55
N GLU A 106 -0.52 -5.24 -12.33
CA GLU A 106 0.13 -6.40 -11.73
C GLU A 106 -0.75 -7.66 -11.75
N PRO A 107 -2.05 -7.62 -11.36
CA PRO A 107 -2.91 -8.81 -11.42
C PRO A 107 -3.07 -9.36 -12.84
N TYR A 108 -3.16 -8.48 -13.84
CA TYR A 108 -3.29 -8.88 -15.24
C TYR A 108 -1.99 -9.48 -15.78
N VAL A 109 -0.85 -8.82 -15.52
CA VAL A 109 0.48 -9.32 -15.89
C VAL A 109 0.68 -10.74 -15.35
N TYR A 110 0.30 -10.99 -14.09
CA TYR A 110 0.48 -12.31 -13.46
C TYR A 110 -0.40 -13.42 -14.02
N SER A 111 -1.58 -13.07 -14.50
CA SER A 111 -2.56 -14.07 -14.94
C SER A 111 -2.54 -14.30 -16.45
N HIS A 112 -2.03 -13.36 -17.24
CA HIS A 112 -2.18 -13.37 -18.70
C HIS A 112 -0.90 -13.11 -19.49
N MET A 113 0.17 -12.61 -18.87
CA MET A 113 1.42 -12.33 -19.59
C MET A 113 2.51 -13.38 -19.31
N ASN A 114 3.34 -13.60 -20.32
CA ASN A 114 4.55 -14.39 -20.19
C ASN A 114 5.69 -13.54 -19.66
N VAL A 115 6.58 -14.17 -18.89
CA VAL A 115 7.83 -13.54 -18.44
C VAL A 115 8.66 -13.15 -19.67
N THR A 116 9.10 -11.89 -19.75
CA THR A 116 9.92 -11.40 -20.86
C THR A 116 11.37 -11.84 -20.70
N ALA A 117 11.90 -11.72 -19.49
CA ALA A 117 13.23 -12.20 -19.13
C ALA A 117 13.28 -12.63 -17.67
N HIS A 118 14.15 -13.59 -17.36
CA HIS A 118 14.32 -14.14 -16.03
C HIS A 118 15.81 -14.19 -15.67
N ALA A 119 16.14 -13.85 -14.43
CA ALA A 119 17.49 -13.97 -13.91
C ALA A 119 17.45 -14.41 -12.44
N VAL A 120 18.55 -14.99 -11.98
CA VAL A 120 18.77 -15.36 -10.58
C VAL A 120 19.99 -14.61 -10.07
N SER A 121 19.91 -14.04 -8.87
CA SER A 121 21.04 -13.32 -8.30
C SER A 121 22.20 -14.26 -7.94
N ASP A 122 23.42 -13.81 -8.22
CA ASP A 122 24.64 -14.55 -7.93
C ASP A 122 25.16 -14.32 -6.48
N GLY A 123 26.35 -14.84 -6.16
CA GLY A 123 26.99 -14.67 -4.84
C GLY A 123 27.34 -13.21 -4.48
N SER A 124 27.32 -12.29 -5.43
CA SER A 124 27.42 -10.83 -5.18
C SER A 124 26.06 -10.15 -5.02
N GLY A 125 24.98 -10.94 -5.05
CA GLY A 125 23.61 -10.49 -5.02
C GLY A 125 23.16 -9.85 -6.34
N GLU A 126 23.89 -10.03 -7.43
CA GLU A 126 23.59 -9.38 -8.72
C GLU A 126 22.82 -10.32 -9.65
N ALA A 127 21.70 -9.84 -10.18
CA ALA A 127 20.95 -10.48 -11.25
C ALA A 127 21.16 -9.67 -12.54
N HIS A 128 21.67 -10.34 -13.58
CA HIS A 128 22.02 -9.74 -14.86
C HIS A 128 21.00 -10.10 -15.94
N PHE A 129 20.60 -9.10 -16.72
CA PHE A 129 19.74 -9.24 -17.88
C PHE A 129 20.43 -8.63 -19.09
N ASP A 130 20.43 -9.37 -20.19
CA ASP A 130 21.01 -8.99 -21.48
C ASP A 130 19.95 -9.09 -22.59
N GLU A 131 20.23 -8.46 -23.73
CA GLU A 131 19.40 -8.53 -24.95
C GLU A 131 17.93 -8.10 -24.72
N LEU A 132 17.71 -7.14 -23.81
CA LEU A 132 16.39 -6.61 -23.52
C LEU A 132 15.92 -5.62 -24.60
N HIS A 133 14.62 -5.66 -24.89
CA HIS A 133 13.95 -4.62 -25.66
C HIS A 133 14.04 -3.27 -24.92
N LEU A 134 14.07 -2.15 -25.64
CA LEU A 134 13.99 -0.85 -24.95
C LEU A 134 12.54 -0.58 -24.56
N GLY A 135 12.30 -0.28 -23.29
CA GLY A 135 10.97 -0.05 -22.77
C GLY A 135 10.93 0.09 -21.25
N LEU A 136 9.72 0.10 -20.73
CA LEU A 136 9.42 0.06 -19.31
C LEU A 136 9.17 -1.39 -18.90
N TYR A 137 9.85 -1.83 -17.85
CA TYR A 137 9.75 -3.17 -17.30
C TYR A 137 9.16 -3.14 -15.90
N MET A 138 8.22 -4.04 -15.62
CA MET A 138 7.79 -4.39 -14.27
C MET A 138 8.67 -5.53 -13.75
N ILE A 139 9.33 -5.27 -12.63
CA ILE A 139 10.24 -6.22 -11.99
C ILE A 139 9.56 -6.84 -10.80
N ARG A 140 9.48 -8.17 -10.82
CA ARG A 140 8.96 -8.98 -9.73
C ARG A 140 10.08 -9.88 -9.20
N THR A 141 10.12 -10.05 -7.89
CA THR A 141 10.98 -11.06 -7.26
C THR A 141 10.13 -12.12 -6.60
N LYS A 142 10.56 -13.39 -6.68
CA LYS A 142 10.06 -14.40 -5.76
C LYS A 142 10.67 -14.21 -4.38
N THR A 143 9.96 -14.64 -3.36
CA THR A 143 10.48 -14.66 -2.01
C THR A 143 11.64 -15.65 -1.89
N LEU A 144 12.70 -15.26 -1.19
CA LEU A 144 13.84 -16.11 -0.91
C LEU A 144 13.84 -16.49 0.57
N TYR A 145 13.75 -17.78 0.86
CA TYR A 145 13.80 -18.27 2.23
C TYR A 145 15.23 -18.65 2.64
N ASP A 146 15.67 -18.13 3.77
CA ASP A 146 16.94 -18.46 4.41
C ASP A 146 16.70 -19.36 5.65
N PRO A 147 17.13 -20.64 5.61
CA PRO A 147 16.97 -21.56 6.72
C PRO A 147 17.87 -21.25 7.91
N GLU A 148 19.02 -20.59 7.72
CA GLU A 148 19.97 -20.30 8.80
C GLU A 148 19.46 -19.13 9.66
N GLU A 149 18.88 -18.12 9.02
CA GLU A 149 18.34 -16.92 9.67
C GLU A 149 16.82 -17.02 9.95
N GLU A 150 16.20 -18.14 9.57
CA GLU A 150 14.76 -18.37 9.58
C GLU A 150 13.93 -17.24 8.95
N CYS A 151 14.50 -16.55 7.97
CA CYS A 151 13.92 -15.35 7.38
C CYS A 151 13.42 -15.59 5.96
N THR A 152 12.27 -15.00 5.60
CA THR A 152 11.86 -14.86 4.21
C THR A 152 12.17 -13.44 3.72
N TYR A 153 13.05 -13.33 2.74
CA TYR A 153 13.37 -12.08 2.06
C TYR A 153 12.38 -11.81 0.93
N ALA A 154 11.86 -10.58 0.90
CA ALA A 154 10.97 -10.11 -0.16
C ALA A 154 11.39 -8.72 -0.63
N VAL A 155 11.26 -8.47 -1.93
CA VAL A 155 11.42 -7.14 -2.52
C VAL A 155 10.09 -6.76 -3.16
N ASN A 156 9.64 -5.53 -2.91
CA ASN A 156 8.42 -5.01 -3.52
C ASN A 156 8.57 -4.98 -5.06
N THR A 157 7.48 -5.25 -5.77
CA THR A 157 7.39 -5.02 -7.22
C THR A 157 7.66 -3.55 -7.54
N PHE A 158 8.39 -3.26 -8.62
CA PHE A 158 8.68 -1.90 -9.07
C PHE A 158 8.80 -1.80 -10.59
N LEU A 159 8.84 -0.57 -11.12
CA LEU A 159 9.01 -0.29 -12.55
C LEU A 159 10.41 0.27 -12.83
N ILE A 160 11.00 -0.13 -13.95
CA ILE A 160 12.32 0.35 -14.39
C ILE A 160 12.35 0.55 -15.91
N SER A 161 12.98 1.64 -16.34
CA SER A 161 13.14 1.98 -17.76
C SER A 161 14.48 1.50 -18.29
N ILE A 162 14.47 0.95 -19.51
CA ILE A 162 15.66 0.59 -20.29
C ILE A 162 15.54 1.27 -21.66
N PRO A 163 16.41 2.24 -22.01
CA PRO A 163 17.49 2.78 -21.20
C PRO A 163 16.96 3.64 -20.05
N THR A 164 17.84 4.06 -19.15
CA THR A 164 17.52 5.03 -18.09
C THR A 164 18.31 6.33 -18.27
N THR A 165 18.03 7.36 -17.47
CA THR A 165 18.86 8.58 -17.44
C THR A 165 19.73 8.66 -16.20
N ASP A 166 20.96 9.14 -16.39
CA ASP A 166 21.89 9.44 -15.30
C ASP A 166 21.56 10.79 -14.61
N ALA A 167 22.37 11.18 -13.61
CA ALA A 167 22.20 12.45 -12.90
C ALA A 167 22.28 13.70 -13.80
N ASN A 168 22.88 13.57 -14.99
CA ASN A 168 23.05 14.63 -15.98
C ASN A 168 21.97 14.59 -17.07
N ASP A 169 20.89 13.81 -16.90
CA ASP A 169 19.85 13.57 -17.91
C ASP A 169 20.34 12.88 -19.20
N THR A 170 21.51 12.25 -19.18
CA THR A 170 22.05 11.51 -20.32
C THR A 170 21.48 10.09 -20.33
N TRP A 171 20.99 9.62 -21.48
CA TRP A 171 20.54 8.24 -21.63
C TRP A 171 21.70 7.26 -21.49
N VAL A 172 21.52 6.23 -20.68
CA VAL A 172 22.52 5.21 -20.41
C VAL A 172 21.96 3.79 -20.57
N ASN A 173 22.78 2.95 -21.19
CA ASN A 173 22.64 1.51 -21.33
C ASN A 173 24.07 0.92 -21.30
N PRO A 174 24.42 -0.04 -20.43
CA PRO A 174 23.59 -0.77 -19.47
C PRO A 174 22.98 0.07 -18.34
N VAL A 175 21.84 -0.38 -17.83
CA VAL A 175 21.14 0.15 -16.66
C VAL A 175 21.65 -0.56 -15.41
N TYR A 176 22.31 0.18 -14.53
CA TYR A 176 22.68 -0.29 -13.19
C TYR A 176 21.70 0.29 -12.18
N ALA A 177 20.77 -0.53 -11.70
CA ALA A 177 19.89 -0.10 -10.62
C ALA A 177 20.66 -0.12 -9.28
N PRO A 178 20.53 0.88 -8.40
CA PRO A 178 21.02 0.79 -7.05
C PRO A 178 20.48 -0.43 -6.31
N VAL A 179 21.24 -0.77 -5.26
CA VAL A 179 20.98 -1.85 -4.32
C VAL A 179 19.52 -1.86 -3.85
N LEU A 180 18.80 -2.89 -4.28
CA LEU A 180 17.45 -3.23 -3.84
C LEU A 180 17.55 -3.82 -2.45
N ARG A 181 16.99 -3.11 -1.47
CA ARG A 181 16.95 -3.58 -0.08
C ARG A 181 15.75 -4.49 0.11
N ALA A 182 16.02 -5.77 0.31
CA ALA A 182 14.99 -6.72 0.70
C ALA A 182 14.46 -6.38 2.09
N LYS A 183 13.22 -6.76 2.34
CA LYS A 183 12.65 -6.82 3.68
C LYS A 183 12.71 -8.26 4.14
N CYS A 184 13.22 -8.46 5.35
CA CYS A 184 13.11 -9.72 6.05
C CYS A 184 11.79 -9.74 6.81
N SER A 185 10.91 -10.67 6.46
CA SER A 185 9.75 -10.99 7.28
C SER A 185 10.07 -12.27 8.05
N CYS A 186 10.55 -12.12 9.29
CA CYS A 186 10.56 -13.20 10.25
C CYS A 186 9.10 -13.42 10.69
N GLU A 187 8.39 -14.34 10.04
CA GLU A 187 7.16 -14.84 10.66
C GLU A 187 7.58 -15.60 11.93
N TYR A 188 7.31 -15.03 13.11
CA TYR A 188 7.41 -15.80 14.34
C TYR A 188 6.62 -17.09 14.18
N PRO A 189 7.13 -18.24 14.67
CA PRO A 189 6.33 -19.46 14.69
C PRO A 189 4.97 -19.15 15.32
N LYS A 190 3.89 -19.66 14.71
CA LYS A 190 2.55 -19.49 15.27
C LYS A 190 2.31 -20.63 16.24
N THR A 191 2.04 -20.26 17.49
CA THR A 191 1.51 -21.19 18.49
C THR A 191 0.00 -21.01 18.52
N TYR A 192 -0.72 -22.11 18.58
CA TYR A 192 -2.16 -22.12 18.70
C TYR A 192 -2.53 -22.69 20.06
N GLU A 193 -3.57 -22.12 20.65
CA GLU A 193 -4.08 -22.51 21.96
C GLU A 193 -5.59 -22.68 21.88
N ILE A 194 -6.12 -23.67 22.58
CA ILE A 194 -7.54 -23.80 22.87
C ILE A 194 -7.74 -23.65 24.35
N ARG A 195 -8.67 -22.79 24.74
CA ARG A 195 -9.17 -22.68 26.11
C ARG A 195 -10.66 -22.93 26.13
N LYS A 196 -11.09 -23.86 26.99
CA LYS A 196 -12.52 -24.03 27.28
C LYS A 196 -12.98 -23.08 28.37
N VAL A 197 -14.14 -22.48 28.17
CA VAL A 197 -14.89 -21.69 29.14
C VAL A 197 -16.28 -22.30 29.30
N TRP A 198 -16.78 -22.31 30.54
CA TRP A 198 -18.12 -22.78 30.88
C TRP A 198 -18.95 -21.61 31.42
N LYS A 199 -20.11 -21.36 30.82
CA LYS A 199 -21.15 -20.45 31.32
C LYS A 199 -22.35 -21.29 31.74
N ASP A 200 -22.25 -21.92 32.89
CA ASP A 200 -23.24 -22.90 33.36
C ASP A 200 -24.19 -22.38 34.44
N SER A 201 -24.04 -21.11 34.86
CA SER A 201 -24.92 -20.48 35.85
C SER A 201 -25.08 -21.30 37.13
N GLY A 202 -24.03 -22.02 37.55
CA GLY A 202 -24.03 -22.87 38.76
C GLY A 202 -24.33 -24.35 38.51
N ASN A 203 -24.50 -24.78 37.27
CA ASN A 203 -24.73 -26.18 36.88
C ASN A 203 -23.43 -26.93 36.54
N GLU A 204 -22.42 -26.79 37.39
CA GLU A 204 -21.09 -27.37 37.14
C GLU A 204 -21.10 -28.91 37.18
N ASP A 205 -22.07 -29.50 37.89
CA ASP A 205 -22.33 -30.93 37.96
C ASP A 205 -22.84 -31.53 36.64
N LYS A 206 -23.29 -30.68 35.70
CA LYS A 206 -23.76 -31.07 34.37
C LYS A 206 -22.65 -31.10 33.31
N ARG A 207 -21.45 -30.62 33.64
CA ARG A 207 -20.32 -30.64 32.71
C ARG A 207 -19.94 -32.09 32.38
N PRO A 208 -19.71 -32.45 31.11
CA PRO A 208 -19.16 -33.76 30.75
C PRO A 208 -17.74 -33.91 31.32
N ALA A 209 -17.30 -35.15 31.50
CA ALA A 209 -15.95 -35.43 32.02
C ALA A 209 -14.84 -34.94 31.07
N SER A 210 -15.10 -35.01 29.77
CA SER A 210 -14.27 -34.46 28.70
C SER A 210 -15.12 -34.12 27.47
N ILE A 211 -14.54 -33.37 26.54
CA ILE A 211 -15.09 -33.04 25.22
C ILE A 211 -14.06 -33.37 24.14
N SER A 212 -14.54 -33.60 22.92
CA SER A 212 -13.68 -33.78 21.74
C SER A 212 -13.74 -32.53 20.86
N VAL A 213 -12.59 -32.07 20.37
CA VAL A 213 -12.46 -30.88 19.51
C VAL A 213 -11.68 -31.27 18.26
N ASP A 214 -12.29 -31.05 17.09
CA ASP A 214 -11.64 -31.24 15.80
C ASP A 214 -10.83 -30.00 15.44
N LEU A 215 -9.59 -30.22 15.04
CA LEU A 215 -8.67 -29.21 14.51
C LEU A 215 -8.67 -29.31 13.00
N TYR A 216 -8.97 -28.19 12.34
CA TYR A 216 -8.99 -28.07 10.90
C TYR A 216 -7.80 -27.24 10.45
N ARG A 217 -7.10 -27.72 9.43
CA ARG A 217 -6.09 -26.96 8.68
C ARG A 217 -6.57 -26.82 7.25
N ASP A 218 -6.72 -25.58 6.79
CA ASP A 218 -7.25 -25.22 5.47
C ASP A 218 -8.57 -25.93 5.14
N GLY A 219 -9.45 -26.05 6.15
CA GLY A 219 -10.75 -26.69 6.02
C GLY A 219 -10.75 -28.23 6.07
N GLN A 220 -9.60 -28.88 6.21
CA GLN A 220 -9.51 -30.34 6.39
C GLN A 220 -9.23 -30.70 7.86
N ILE A 221 -9.93 -31.70 8.38
CA ILE A 221 -9.66 -32.22 9.73
C ILE A 221 -8.29 -32.89 9.71
N VAL A 222 -7.38 -32.41 10.55
CA VAL A 222 -6.03 -32.97 10.70
C VAL A 222 -5.84 -33.74 12.01
N GLN A 223 -6.59 -33.37 13.05
CA GLN A 223 -6.49 -34.00 14.37
C GLN A 223 -7.78 -33.77 15.16
N THR A 224 -8.13 -34.72 16.03
CA THR A 224 -9.15 -34.55 17.08
C THR A 224 -8.45 -34.62 18.43
N VAL A 225 -8.73 -33.67 19.32
CA VAL A 225 -8.11 -33.57 20.65
C VAL A 225 -9.17 -33.65 21.75
N GLU A 226 -8.79 -34.20 22.90
CA GLU A 226 -9.66 -34.31 24.06
C GLU A 226 -9.32 -33.22 25.10
N LEU A 227 -10.31 -32.46 25.55
CA LEU A 227 -10.18 -31.49 26.64
C LEU A 227 -10.98 -31.95 27.85
N GLY A 228 -10.40 -31.84 29.03
CA GLY A 228 -11.06 -32.24 30.27
C GLY A 228 -10.33 -31.71 31.50
N VAL A 229 -10.72 -32.18 32.69
CA VAL A 229 -10.12 -31.72 33.95
C VAL A 229 -8.62 -32.02 34.01
N SER A 230 -8.17 -33.13 33.42
CA SER A 230 -6.77 -33.57 33.46
C SER A 230 -5.79 -32.62 32.75
N ASN A 231 -6.25 -31.89 31.72
CA ASN A 231 -5.45 -30.88 31.01
C ASN A 231 -5.94 -29.46 31.27
N ASN A 232 -6.70 -29.24 32.36
CA ASN A 232 -7.31 -27.95 32.70
C ASN A 232 -8.10 -27.33 31.53
N TRP A 233 -8.73 -28.20 30.72
CA TRP A 233 -9.46 -27.83 29.52
C TRP A 233 -8.66 -26.95 28.54
N PHE A 234 -7.38 -27.27 28.41
CA PHE A 234 -6.43 -26.54 27.59
C PHE A 234 -5.66 -27.49 26.66
N PHE A 235 -5.42 -27.03 25.44
CA PHE A 235 -4.56 -27.70 24.48
C PHE A 235 -3.77 -26.68 23.69
N THR A 236 -2.54 -27.03 23.31
CA THR A 236 -1.69 -26.17 22.51
C THR A 236 -0.96 -26.98 21.45
N TRP A 237 -0.75 -26.39 20.29
CA TRP A 237 0.07 -26.93 19.22
C TRP A 237 0.82 -25.80 18.52
N SER A 238 1.91 -26.15 17.85
CA SER A 238 2.66 -25.24 16.99
C SER A 238 2.59 -25.72 15.56
N ASP A 239 2.54 -24.77 14.63
CA ASP A 239 2.72 -25.05 13.22
C ASP A 239 4.15 -24.62 12.83
N SER A 240 5.10 -25.54 13.04
CA SER A 240 6.54 -25.26 12.89
C SER A 240 7.09 -25.54 11.49
N ASP A 241 6.43 -26.36 10.67
CA ASP A 241 7.13 -27.13 9.63
C ASP A 241 6.50 -27.15 8.24
N PHE A 242 5.50 -26.32 7.93
CA PHE A 242 4.94 -26.35 6.58
C PHE A 242 5.57 -25.33 5.62
N ARG A 243 6.15 -25.87 4.55
CA ARG A 243 6.60 -25.14 3.38
C ARG A 243 5.77 -25.60 2.18
N ASP A 244 5.41 -24.67 1.31
CA ASP A 244 4.86 -25.02 0.01
C ASP A 244 5.91 -25.76 -0.85
N GLU A 245 5.48 -26.22 -2.03
CA GLU A 245 6.35 -26.90 -3.00
C GLU A 245 7.52 -26.01 -3.48
N SER A 246 7.45 -24.70 -3.22
CA SER A 246 8.49 -23.71 -3.54
C SER A 246 9.38 -23.36 -2.33
N GLY A 247 9.18 -24.00 -1.18
CA GLY A 247 9.97 -23.76 0.04
C GLY A 247 9.49 -22.59 0.91
N ASN A 248 8.42 -21.88 0.52
CA ASN A 248 7.88 -20.75 1.26
C ASN A 248 7.00 -21.22 2.43
N ARG A 249 7.07 -20.55 3.58
CA ARG A 249 6.06 -20.74 4.64
C ARG A 249 4.71 -20.22 4.12
N SER A 250 3.80 -21.13 3.80
CA SER A 250 2.41 -20.77 3.50
C SER A 250 1.64 -20.57 4.80
N ALA A 251 0.95 -19.44 4.94
CA ALA A 251 0.11 -19.20 6.10
C ALA A 251 -1.14 -20.09 6.04
N HIS A 252 -1.11 -21.22 6.77
CA HIS A 252 -2.29 -22.06 6.94
C HIS A 252 -3.37 -21.38 7.78
N SER A 253 -4.62 -21.60 7.39
CA SER A 253 -5.77 -21.20 8.19
C SER A 253 -6.18 -22.34 9.11
N TRP A 254 -6.01 -22.12 10.42
CA TRP A 254 -6.49 -23.04 11.44
C TRP A 254 -7.88 -22.62 11.94
N THR A 255 -8.78 -23.59 12.07
CA THR A 255 -10.07 -23.44 12.76
C THR A 255 -10.33 -24.65 13.64
N ILE A 256 -11.27 -24.52 14.58
CA ILE A 256 -11.63 -25.60 15.50
C ILE A 256 -13.14 -25.80 15.53
N LYS A 257 -13.56 -27.00 15.92
CA LYS A 257 -14.98 -27.30 16.17
C LYS A 257 -15.11 -28.28 17.32
N GLU A 258 -15.92 -27.94 18.32
CA GLU A 258 -16.29 -28.89 19.37
C GLU A 258 -17.32 -29.90 18.84
N ASN A 259 -17.09 -31.18 19.11
CA ASN A 259 -18.02 -32.27 18.81
C ASN A 259 -19.00 -32.42 19.97
N ILE A 260 -20.15 -31.79 19.83
CA ILE A 260 -21.25 -31.82 20.80
C ILE A 260 -22.45 -32.59 20.24
N SER A 261 -23.11 -33.38 21.10
CA SER A 261 -24.34 -34.09 20.73
C SER A 261 -25.51 -33.11 20.56
N SER A 262 -26.44 -33.43 19.65
CA SER A 262 -27.68 -32.64 19.46
C SER A 262 -28.55 -32.59 20.71
N ASP A 263 -28.45 -33.61 21.57
CA ASP A 263 -29.25 -33.73 22.80
C ASP A 263 -28.56 -33.06 24.00
N SER A 264 -27.48 -32.32 23.76
CA SER A 264 -26.75 -31.60 24.80
C SER A 264 -27.54 -30.42 25.35
N ALA A 265 -27.51 -30.24 26.66
CA ALA A 265 -28.05 -29.05 27.32
C ALA A 265 -27.19 -27.80 27.14
N TYR A 266 -26.14 -27.84 26.31
CA TYR A 266 -25.22 -26.72 26.11
C TYR A 266 -25.22 -26.22 24.67
N THR A 267 -25.13 -24.91 24.53
CA THR A 267 -24.87 -24.23 23.25
C THR A 267 -23.39 -23.83 23.18
N VAL A 268 -22.71 -24.17 22.08
CA VAL A 268 -21.28 -23.87 21.85
C VAL A 268 -21.11 -22.57 21.07
N SER A 269 -20.19 -21.73 21.51
CA SER A 269 -19.66 -20.61 20.71
C SER A 269 -18.14 -20.66 20.66
N THR A 270 -17.58 -20.22 19.53
CA THR A 270 -16.13 -20.18 19.30
C THR A 270 -15.73 -18.74 19.01
N SER A 271 -14.69 -18.25 19.67
CA SER A 271 -14.06 -16.97 19.38
C SER A 271 -12.56 -17.10 19.25
N GLN A 272 -11.93 -16.14 18.58
CA GLN A 272 -10.51 -16.14 18.32
C GLN A 272 -9.91 -14.80 18.72
N SER A 273 -8.75 -14.83 19.36
CA SER A 273 -7.91 -13.66 19.62
C SER A 273 -6.44 -13.98 19.37
N SER A 274 -5.57 -12.99 19.47
CA SER A 274 -4.12 -13.20 19.35
C SER A 274 -3.34 -12.31 20.31
N TYR A 275 -2.20 -12.79 20.77
CA TYR A 275 -1.25 -12.04 21.58
C TYR A 275 0.20 -12.44 21.24
N ASN A 276 1.16 -11.62 21.65
CA ASN A 276 2.58 -11.91 21.46
C ASN A 276 3.07 -12.76 22.65
N GLY A 277 3.53 -13.98 22.37
CA GLY A 277 4.24 -14.83 23.32
C GLY A 277 5.74 -14.48 23.38
N GLU A 278 6.49 -15.20 24.21
CA GLU A 278 7.91 -14.95 24.44
C GLU A 278 8.77 -15.11 23.16
N ASN A 279 8.42 -16.07 22.29
CA ASN A 279 9.12 -16.35 21.03
C ASN A 279 8.17 -16.70 19.85
N SER A 280 6.86 -16.48 20.01
CA SER A 280 5.84 -16.86 19.01
C SER A 280 4.68 -15.87 19.00
N LYS A 281 3.98 -15.77 17.86
CA LYS A 281 2.64 -15.16 17.85
C LYS A 281 1.65 -16.23 18.27
N VAL A 282 0.91 -15.98 19.34
CA VAL A 282 -0.08 -16.93 19.85
C VAL A 282 -1.47 -16.60 19.31
N ILE A 283 -2.13 -17.59 18.74
CA ILE A 283 -3.54 -17.53 18.35
C ILE A 283 -4.35 -18.35 19.36
N LEU A 284 -5.24 -17.69 20.09
CA LEU A 284 -6.07 -18.31 21.11
C LEU A 284 -7.49 -18.51 20.59
N PHE A 285 -7.91 -19.77 20.52
CA PHE A 285 -9.31 -20.14 20.33
C PHE A 285 -9.99 -20.36 21.68
N THR A 286 -11.09 -19.65 21.91
CA THR A 286 -11.91 -19.82 23.11
C THR A 286 -13.20 -20.54 22.75
N LEU A 287 -13.40 -21.73 23.34
CA LEU A 287 -14.62 -22.52 23.24
C LEU A 287 -15.49 -22.26 24.47
N GLU A 288 -16.65 -21.64 24.29
CA GLU A 288 -17.57 -21.31 25.38
C GLU A 288 -18.86 -22.14 25.27
N ASN A 289 -19.19 -22.89 26.32
CA ASN A 289 -20.45 -23.64 26.41
C ASN A 289 -21.37 -22.95 27.40
N THR A 290 -22.53 -22.55 26.92
CA THR A 290 -23.59 -21.92 27.72
C THR A 290 -24.66 -22.96 28.04
N TYR A 291 -24.98 -23.15 29.31
CA TYR A 291 -26.04 -24.07 29.72
C TYR A 291 -27.39 -23.47 29.33
N ASN A 292 -28.20 -24.27 28.64
CA ASN A 292 -29.57 -23.94 28.28
C ASN A 292 -30.47 -24.41 29.44
N GLU A 293 -31.05 -23.47 30.17
CA GLU A 293 -32.02 -23.82 31.21
C GLU A 293 -33.26 -24.45 30.55
N PRO A 294 -33.75 -25.60 31.05
CA PRO A 294 -34.96 -26.21 30.51
C PRO A 294 -36.12 -25.22 30.62
N GLU A 295 -36.87 -25.02 29.54
CA GLU A 295 -38.12 -24.28 29.63
C GLU A 295 -39.05 -25.02 30.61
N VAL A 296 -39.43 -24.34 31.69
CA VAL A 296 -40.44 -24.86 32.61
C VAL A 296 -41.73 -25.00 31.78
N PRO A 297 -42.38 -26.18 31.74
CA PRO A 297 -43.64 -26.32 31.04
C PRO A 297 -44.62 -25.26 31.56
N GLU A 298 -45.16 -24.44 30.67
CA GLU A 298 -46.27 -23.53 30.97
C GLU A 298 -47.33 -24.35 31.73
N THR A 299 -47.61 -23.98 32.98
CA THR A 299 -48.72 -24.56 33.72
C THR A 299 -49.99 -24.33 32.90
N PRO A 300 -50.81 -25.36 32.61
CA PRO A 300 -52.06 -25.16 31.88
C PRO A 300 -52.85 -24.04 32.53
N ASP A 301 -53.22 -23.02 31.75
CA ASP A 301 -54.02 -21.91 32.25
C ASP A 301 -55.25 -22.46 32.99
N THR A 302 -55.44 -21.97 34.21
CA THR A 302 -56.64 -22.30 34.98
C THR A 302 -57.82 -21.69 34.21
N PRO A 303 -58.90 -22.44 33.90
CA PRO A 303 -60.00 -21.90 33.10
C PRO A 303 -60.54 -20.64 33.75
N GLU A 304 -60.47 -19.51 33.05
CA GLU A 304 -61.01 -18.25 33.56
C GLU A 304 -62.52 -18.39 33.77
N THR A 305 -62.96 -18.10 35.00
CA THR A 305 -64.37 -17.86 35.29
C THR A 305 -64.84 -16.66 34.47
N PRO A 306 -66.00 -16.73 33.78
CA PRO A 306 -66.46 -15.64 32.93
C PRO A 306 -66.71 -14.37 33.74
N ASP A 307 -65.93 -13.33 33.49
CA ASP A 307 -66.15 -12.02 34.09
C ASP A 307 -67.32 -11.28 33.42
N THR A 308 -68.09 -10.62 34.27
CA THR A 308 -69.29 -9.85 33.93
C THR A 308 -68.85 -8.50 33.35
N PRO A 309 -69.47 -8.02 32.24
CA PRO A 309 -68.96 -6.85 31.53
C PRO A 309 -69.27 -5.55 32.27
N GLU A 310 -68.26 -4.71 32.46
CA GLU A 310 -68.46 -3.29 32.76
C GLU A 310 -67.74 -2.36 31.78
N THR A 311 -68.40 -1.22 31.61
CA THR A 311 -68.35 -0.21 30.55
C THR A 311 -67.09 0.66 30.52
N PRO A 312 -66.79 1.32 29.38
CA PRO A 312 -65.49 1.89 29.06
C PRO A 312 -65.30 3.31 29.60
N GLU A 313 -64.07 3.61 30.01
CA GLU A 313 -63.60 4.97 30.29
C GLU A 313 -62.55 5.39 29.24
N THR A 314 -62.59 6.68 28.93
CA THR A 314 -62.03 7.38 27.77
C THR A 314 -60.49 7.46 27.69
N PRO A 315 -59.91 7.69 26.49
CA PRO A 315 -58.47 7.70 26.27
C PRO A 315 -57.82 9.03 26.72
N ASP A 316 -56.74 8.94 27.47
CA ASP A 316 -55.84 10.07 27.74
C ASP A 316 -54.65 10.12 26.76
N THR A 317 -54.11 11.33 26.67
CA THR A 317 -53.43 11.95 25.52
C THR A 317 -51.93 11.56 25.44
N PRO A 318 -51.29 11.53 24.25
CA PRO A 318 -49.89 11.10 24.11
C PRO A 318 -48.90 12.12 24.69
N GLU A 319 -47.89 11.65 25.42
CA GLU A 319 -46.73 12.47 25.77
C GLU A 319 -45.69 12.51 24.64
N THR A 320 -45.09 13.68 24.49
CA THR A 320 -44.13 14.09 23.46
C THR A 320 -42.77 13.35 23.51
N PRO A 321 -42.05 13.23 22.38
CA PRO A 321 -40.73 12.58 22.33
C PRO A 321 -39.63 13.45 22.94
N ASP A 322 -38.74 12.83 23.72
CA ASP A 322 -37.48 13.44 24.16
C ASP A 322 -36.44 13.49 23.01
N THR A 323 -35.69 14.60 22.93
CA THR A 323 -34.49 14.78 22.10
C THR A 323 -33.45 15.54 22.95
N PRO A 324 -32.15 15.48 22.63
CA PRO A 324 -31.18 14.39 22.68
C PRO A 324 -30.03 14.69 23.68
N ASP A 325 -29.07 13.78 23.85
CA ASP A 325 -27.69 14.15 24.21
C ASP A 325 -26.69 13.46 23.27
N ALA A 326 -25.74 14.25 22.75
CA ALA A 326 -24.47 13.82 22.15
C ALA A 326 -23.35 13.95 23.24
N PRO A 327 -22.04 13.73 22.98
CA PRO A 327 -21.30 13.00 21.94
C PRO A 327 -20.22 12.05 22.55
N GLY A 328 -19.51 11.32 21.69
CA GLY A 328 -18.21 10.71 22.01
C GLY A 328 -17.29 10.74 20.78
N ILE A 329 -16.18 11.47 20.88
CA ILE A 329 -15.18 11.75 19.86
C ILE A 329 -14.25 10.54 19.66
N PRO A 330 -13.84 10.17 18.43
CA PRO A 330 -12.60 9.47 18.20
C PRO A 330 -11.48 10.47 17.84
N ASP A 331 -10.60 10.74 18.80
CA ASP A 331 -9.20 11.17 18.58
C ASP A 331 -8.34 9.88 18.55
N LEU A 332 -7.25 9.69 17.83
CA LEU A 332 -6.49 10.34 16.75
C LEU A 332 -5.57 9.21 16.20
N PRO A 333 -4.87 9.35 15.05
CA PRO A 333 -3.92 8.35 14.57
C PRO A 333 -2.61 8.38 15.37
N GLU A 334 -1.90 7.25 15.45
CA GLU A 334 -0.48 7.25 15.79
C GLU A 334 0.32 6.19 15.00
N VAL A 335 1.24 6.74 14.21
CA VAL A 335 2.21 6.11 13.31
C VAL A 335 3.36 5.50 14.11
N LEU A 336 3.80 4.27 13.81
CA LEU A 336 5.17 3.75 14.07
C LEU A 336 5.43 2.57 13.09
N GLY A 337 6.47 2.50 12.26
CA GLY A 337 7.66 3.32 12.02
C GLY A 337 8.16 3.12 10.57
N ALA A 338 8.75 4.12 9.91
CA ALA A 338 10.11 4.65 10.08
C ALA A 338 11.09 4.09 9.01
N PHE A 339 11.30 4.93 7.98
CA PHE A 339 12.48 5.04 7.09
C PHE A 339 12.86 3.86 6.18
N ARG A 340 12.62 4.02 4.86
CA ARG A 340 13.61 4.61 3.93
C ARG A 340 13.01 4.68 2.52
N ASN A 341 12.92 5.90 2.01
CA ASN A 341 12.69 6.18 0.59
C ASN A 341 13.78 5.48 -0.24
N LEU A 342 13.38 4.48 -1.02
CA LEU A 342 14.08 4.07 -2.23
C LEU A 342 13.22 4.56 -3.40
N PRO A 343 13.78 5.25 -4.40
CA PRO A 343 13.01 5.73 -5.54
C PRO A 343 12.48 4.52 -6.33
N ALA A 344 11.16 4.43 -6.53
CA ALA A 344 10.54 3.32 -7.26
C ALA A 344 10.49 3.54 -8.79
N VAL A 345 11.19 4.57 -9.29
CA VAL A 345 11.72 4.58 -10.66
C VAL A 345 13.12 5.19 -10.64
N LEU A 346 14.11 4.44 -11.06
CA LEU A 346 15.45 4.96 -11.32
C LEU A 346 15.47 5.53 -12.73
N GLY A 347 15.48 6.87 -12.79
CA GLY A 347 15.87 7.64 -13.97
C GLY A 347 14.78 7.98 -14.99
N ALA A 348 13.51 8.14 -14.57
CA ALA A 348 12.49 8.78 -15.39
C ALA A 348 12.16 10.21 -14.90
N ARG A 349 12.89 11.16 -15.50
CA ARG A 349 12.63 12.61 -15.66
C ARG A 349 12.43 13.53 -14.45
N ARG A 350 13.12 14.67 -14.59
CA ARG A 350 13.02 15.90 -13.82
C ARG A 350 11.59 16.47 -13.83
N LEU A 351 11.26 17.14 -12.72
CA LEU A 351 10.07 17.95 -12.45
C LEU A 351 9.47 18.60 -13.71
N PRO A 352 8.13 18.73 -13.82
CA PRO A 352 7.55 19.63 -14.80
C PRO A 352 8.20 20.98 -14.58
N GLN A 353 8.81 21.50 -15.64
CA GLN A 353 9.28 22.87 -15.69
C GLN A 353 8.04 23.73 -15.41
N THR A 354 7.85 24.11 -14.14
CA THR A 354 7.02 25.27 -13.83
C THR A 354 7.75 26.40 -14.52
N GLY A 355 7.32 26.69 -15.74
CA GLY A 355 7.60 27.94 -16.36
C GLY A 355 7.18 28.98 -15.33
N GLN A 356 8.14 29.51 -14.59
CA GLN A 356 8.02 30.82 -14.02
C GLN A 356 8.00 31.73 -15.25
N LEU A 357 6.83 31.77 -15.89
CA LEU A 357 6.49 32.63 -16.98
C LEU A 357 6.64 34.02 -16.39
N TRP A 358 7.84 34.58 -16.50
CA TRP A 358 8.06 35.99 -16.24
C TRP A 358 7.16 36.83 -17.13
N TRP A 359 6.55 36.26 -18.16
CA TRP A 359 5.38 36.79 -18.86
C TRP A 359 4.13 36.65 -17.99
N PRO A 360 3.71 37.71 -17.26
CA PRO A 360 3.42 39.03 -17.82
C PRO A 360 4.20 40.19 -17.20
N LEU A 361 5.17 39.95 -16.34
CA LEU A 361 5.89 40.96 -15.56
C LEU A 361 6.63 42.02 -16.42
N PRO A 362 7.43 41.69 -17.46
CA PRO A 362 8.02 42.70 -18.35
C PRO A 362 6.96 43.52 -19.07
N VAL A 363 5.85 42.88 -19.50
CA VAL A 363 4.74 43.56 -20.19
C VAL A 363 4.03 44.52 -19.24
N LEU A 364 3.79 44.12 -17.99
CA LEU A 364 3.18 44.94 -16.94
C LEU A 364 4.10 46.08 -16.49
N ILE A 365 5.41 45.86 -16.42
CA ILE A 365 6.40 46.91 -16.10
C ILE A 365 6.45 47.95 -17.22
N ILE A 366 6.47 47.52 -18.49
CA ILE A 366 6.44 48.43 -19.65
C ILE A 366 5.12 49.21 -19.69
N ALA A 367 3.98 48.55 -19.48
CA ALA A 367 2.68 49.19 -19.40
C ALA A 367 2.60 50.19 -18.24
N GLY A 368 3.12 49.83 -17.06
CA GLY A 368 3.18 50.68 -15.89
C GLY A 368 4.00 51.94 -16.12
N LEU A 369 5.21 51.81 -16.69
CA LEU A 369 6.05 52.94 -17.06
C LEU A 369 5.37 53.85 -18.10
N PHE A 370 4.67 53.27 -19.08
CA PHE A 370 3.91 54.03 -20.06
C PHE A 370 2.81 54.89 -19.41
N PHE A 371 2.04 54.33 -18.46
CA PHE A 371 1.00 55.08 -17.76
C PHE A 371 1.56 56.18 -16.86
N ILE A 372 2.68 55.94 -16.17
CA ILE A 372 3.36 56.95 -15.35
C ILE A 372 3.82 58.13 -16.22
N ILE A 373 4.46 57.86 -17.36
CA ILE A 373 4.91 58.90 -18.30
C ILE A 373 3.72 59.70 -18.86
N LYS A 374 2.62 59.01 -19.21
CA LYS A 374 1.40 59.66 -19.71
C LYS A 374 0.75 60.54 -18.62
N GLY A 375 0.73 60.09 -17.37
CA GLY A 375 0.26 60.85 -16.21
C GLY A 375 1.06 62.13 -15.99
N ILE A 376 2.40 62.05 -15.99
CA ILE A 376 3.28 63.21 -15.83
C ILE A 376 3.09 64.22 -16.99
N ARG A 377 2.91 63.74 -18.22
CA ARG A 377 2.63 64.60 -19.38
C ARG A 377 1.27 65.29 -19.32
N LYS A 378 0.22 64.61 -18.84
CA LYS A 378 -1.11 65.20 -18.66
C LYS A 378 -1.09 66.28 -17.57
N ASN A 379 -0.43 66.02 -16.44
CA ASN A 379 -0.35 66.98 -15.34
C ASN A 379 0.43 68.25 -15.71
N ARG A 380 1.45 68.13 -16.57
CA ARG A 380 2.17 69.30 -17.13
C ARG A 380 1.34 70.18 -18.07
N LYS A 381 0.33 69.63 -18.76
CA LYS A 381 -0.55 70.42 -19.64
C LYS A 381 -1.63 71.18 -18.87
N ASN A 382 -1.98 70.73 -17.67
CA ASN A 382 -2.98 71.38 -16.83
C ASN A 382 -2.39 72.41 -15.85
N ALA A 383 -1.05 72.47 -15.75
CA ALA A 383 -0.33 73.39 -14.86
C ALA A 383 0.34 74.55 -15.62
N GLY A 384 -0.11 74.83 -16.84
CA GLY A 384 0.39 75.89 -17.73
C GLY A 384 -0.72 76.83 -18.15
#